data_AF-A0A2P6JT62-F1
#
_entry.id   AF-A0A2P6JT62-F1
#
_cell.length_a   1.000
_cell.length_b   1.000
_cell.length_c   1.000
_cell.angle_alpha   90.00
_cell.angle_beta   90.00
_cell.angle_gamma   90.00
#
_symmetry.space_group_name_H-M   'P 1'
#
loop_
_entity.id
_entity.type
_entity.pdbx_description
1 polymer ?
#
loop_
_entity_poly.entity_id
_entity_poly.type
_entity_poly.pdbx_seq_one_letter_code
_entity_poly.pdbx_strand_id
1 'polypeptide(L)'
;METSENLWIAVVIALAVGFVVGIIVARLAPRISGGQPSSTQAQLESLQLRFEEYQQEVASHFNTTANLVTRLNRSYQDIQEHLGQAAVDLAPDDMTRQRLLAALEQESEPLSSRERIEPVFDTLEPPRDYATKSEDGPGMLSEEFGVKRK
;
A
#
# COMPACT_ATOMS: atom_id res chain seq x y z
N MET A 1 58.29 -38.26 -19.28
CA MET A 1 56.92 -37.90 -19.72
C MET A 1 55.84 -38.56 -18.86
N GLU A 2 56.19 -39.41 -17.90
CA GLU A 2 55.22 -40.18 -17.09
C GLU A 2 54.59 -39.39 -15.93
N THR A 3 55.26 -38.33 -15.46
CA THR A 3 54.78 -37.51 -14.33
C THR A 3 53.56 -36.66 -14.69
N SER A 4 53.46 -36.19 -15.93
CA SER A 4 52.32 -35.41 -16.43
C SER A 4 51.06 -36.26 -16.63
N GLU A 5 51.21 -37.52 -17.04
CA GLU A 5 50.07 -38.44 -17.20
C GLU A 5 49.45 -38.82 -15.85
N ASN A 6 50.29 -39.06 -14.84
CA ASN A 6 49.82 -39.36 -13.48
C ASN A 6 49.16 -38.15 -12.79
N LEU A 7 49.59 -36.93 -13.12
CA LEU A 7 49.06 -35.70 -12.54
C LEU A 7 47.58 -35.49 -12.90
N TRP A 8 47.21 -35.68 -14.17
CA TRP A 8 45.84 -35.47 -14.61
C TRP A 8 44.88 -36.52 -14.03
N ILE A 9 45.33 -37.78 -13.90
CA ILE A 9 44.58 -38.85 -13.23
C ILE A 9 44.32 -38.50 -11.76
N ALA A 10 45.32 -38.00 -11.04
CA ALA A 10 45.17 -37.58 -9.65
C ALA A 10 44.16 -36.43 -9.50
N VAL A 11 44.17 -35.46 -10.42
CA VAL A 11 43.21 -34.34 -10.45
C VAL A 11 41.78 -34.84 -10.66
N VAL A 12 41.57 -35.77 -11.59
CA VAL A 12 40.24 -36.34 -11.87
C VAL A 12 39.71 -37.12 -10.66
N ILE A 13 40.58 -37.91 -10.00
CA ILE A 13 40.20 -38.66 -8.79
C ILE A 13 39.85 -37.70 -7.65
N ALA A 14 40.67 -36.67 -7.42
CA ALA A 14 40.41 -35.68 -6.38
C ALA A 14 39.07 -34.94 -6.63
N LEU A 15 38.76 -34.62 -7.89
CA LEU A 15 37.49 -33.99 -8.26
C LEU A 15 36.30 -34.95 -8.05
N ALA A 16 36.43 -36.22 -8.42
CA ALA A 16 35.40 -37.22 -8.20
C ALA A 16 35.12 -37.42 -6.70
N VAL A 17 36.17 -37.52 -5.88
CA VAL A 17 36.04 -37.63 -4.42
C VAL A 17 35.40 -36.36 -3.83
N GLY A 18 35.87 -35.18 -4.25
CA GLY A 18 35.30 -33.90 -3.83
C GLY A 18 33.83 -33.75 -4.21
N PHE A 19 33.42 -34.25 -5.38
CA PHE A 19 32.04 -34.24 -5.84
C PHE A 19 31.15 -35.16 -4.99
N VAL A 20 31.60 -36.38 -4.70
CA VAL A 20 30.87 -37.32 -3.85
C VAL A 20 30.73 -36.76 -2.43
N VAL A 21 31.81 -36.25 -1.84
CA VAL A 21 31.77 -35.62 -0.51
C VAL A 21 30.88 -34.38 -0.53
N GLY A 22 30.97 -33.54 -1.57
CA GLY A 22 30.14 -32.37 -1.77
C GLY A 22 28.65 -32.70 -1.80
N ILE A 23 28.25 -33.76 -2.50
CA ILE A 23 26.86 -34.23 -2.52
C ILE A 23 26.40 -34.71 -1.14
N ILE A 24 27.24 -35.46 -0.43
CA ILE A 24 26.91 -35.98 0.91
C ILE A 24 26.73 -34.83 1.89
N VAL A 25 27.64 -33.85 1.89
CA VAL A 25 27.55 -32.65 2.73
C VAL A 25 26.32 -31.81 2.35
N ALA A 26 26.06 -31.59 1.06
CA ALA A 26 24.88 -30.84 0.60
C ALA A 26 23.55 -31.51 0.98
N ARG A 27 23.52 -32.86 1.05
CA ARG A 27 22.35 -33.61 1.50
C ARG A 27 22.18 -33.63 3.02
N LEU A 28 23.27 -33.50 3.78
CA LEU A 28 23.25 -33.56 5.25
C LEU A 28 23.18 -32.17 5.90
N ALA A 29 23.68 -31.12 5.25
CA ALA A 29 23.65 -29.73 5.74
C ALA A 29 22.24 -29.25 6.14
N PRO A 30 21.14 -29.54 5.41
CA PRO A 30 19.80 -29.16 5.83
C PRO A 30 19.34 -29.85 7.14
N ARG A 31 19.90 -31.04 7.45
CA ARG A 31 19.57 -31.78 8.68
C ARG A 31 20.34 -31.28 9.90
N ILE A 32 21.52 -30.69 9.70
CA ILE A 32 22.39 -30.22 10.79
C ILE A 32 22.17 -28.72 11.07
N SER A 33 21.93 -27.92 10.02
CA SER A 33 21.78 -26.46 10.14
C SER A 33 20.36 -25.99 10.45
N GLY A 34 19.36 -26.87 10.58
CA GLY A 34 18.00 -26.51 11.00
C GLY A 34 17.27 -25.50 10.10
N GLY A 35 17.86 -25.11 8.97
CA GLY A 35 17.33 -24.11 8.05
C GLY A 35 16.22 -24.72 7.20
N GLN A 36 15.00 -24.62 7.71
CA GLN A 36 13.79 -25.13 7.07
C GLN A 36 13.47 -24.29 5.81
N PRO A 37 13.53 -24.82 4.58
CA PRO A 37 13.10 -24.07 3.37
C PRO A 37 11.59 -23.82 3.33
N SER A 38 10.80 -24.46 4.22
CA SER A 38 9.38 -24.15 4.39
C SER A 38 9.15 -22.86 5.19
N SER A 39 10.15 -22.35 5.92
CA SER A 39 9.99 -21.11 6.69
C SER A 39 9.75 -19.91 5.78
N THR A 40 10.37 -19.86 4.60
CA THR A 40 10.16 -18.77 3.64
C THR A 40 8.80 -18.86 2.95
N GLN A 41 8.36 -20.06 2.57
CA GLN A 41 7.01 -20.27 2.03
C GLN A 41 5.91 -19.99 3.06
N ALA A 42 6.06 -20.48 4.29
CA ALA A 42 5.13 -20.20 5.38
C ALA A 42 5.09 -18.71 5.75
N GLN A 43 6.22 -18.01 5.67
CA GLN A 43 6.27 -16.55 5.82
C GLN A 43 5.46 -15.86 4.73
N LEU A 44 5.64 -16.23 3.45
CA LEU A 44 4.88 -15.65 2.35
C LEU A 44 3.38 -15.89 2.49
N GLU A 45 2.97 -17.11 2.86
CA GLU A 45 1.57 -17.44 3.10
C GLU A 45 0.98 -16.62 4.26
N SER A 46 1.72 -16.47 5.37
CA SER A 46 1.30 -15.65 6.50
C SER A 46 1.18 -14.16 6.16
N LEU A 47 2.06 -13.64 5.31
CA LEU A 47 2.03 -12.25 4.84
C LEU A 47 0.84 -12.00 3.91
N GLN A 48 0.56 -12.93 2.99
CA GLN A 48 -0.61 -12.84 2.12
C GLN A 48 -1.91 -12.84 2.92
N LEU A 49 -2.03 -13.74 3.90
CA LEU A 49 -3.22 -13.86 4.74
C LEU A 49 -3.46 -12.58 5.55
N ARG A 50 -2.41 -11.98 6.12
CA ARG A 50 -2.49 -10.68 6.82
C ARG A 50 -2.87 -9.54 5.88
N PHE A 51 -2.40 -9.58 4.63
CA PHE A 51 -2.73 -8.56 3.65
C PHE A 51 -4.20 -8.62 3.24
N GLU A 52 -4.73 -9.83 3.05
CA GLU A 52 -6.15 -10.04 2.76
C GLU A 52 -7.04 -9.61 3.93
N GLU A 53 -6.65 -9.95 5.17
CA GLU A 53 -7.33 -9.48 6.39
C GLU A 53 -7.33 -7.95 6.50
N TYR A 54 -6.18 -7.31 6.26
CA TYR A 54 -6.08 -5.85 6.24
C TYR A 54 -6.98 -5.22 5.17
N GLN A 55 -6.99 -5.77 3.95
CA GLN A 55 -7.87 -5.29 2.89
C GLN A 55 -9.35 -5.39 3.28
N GLN A 56 -9.75 -6.50 3.90
CA GLN A 56 -11.11 -6.69 4.39
C GLN A 56 -11.46 -5.69 5.50
N GLU A 57 -10.55 -5.44 6.45
CA GLU A 57 -10.74 -4.48 7.53
C GLU A 57 -10.92 -3.05 6.98
N VAL A 58 -10.07 -2.63 6.05
CA VAL A 58 -10.17 -1.32 5.40
C VAL A 58 -11.49 -1.18 4.64
N ALA A 59 -11.87 -2.19 3.86
CA ALA A 59 -13.15 -2.18 3.13
C ALA A 59 -14.35 -2.08 4.09
N SER A 60 -14.30 -2.81 5.20
CA SER A 60 -15.32 -2.76 6.26
C SER A 60 -15.38 -1.37 6.91
N HIS A 61 -14.23 -0.75 7.19
CA HIS A 61 -14.16 0.58 7.77
C HIS A 61 -14.76 1.64 6.83
N PHE A 62 -14.43 1.60 5.53
CA PHE A 62 -15.02 2.50 4.54
C PHE A 62 -16.53 2.31 4.38
N ASN A 63 -17.02 1.07 4.40
CA ASN A 63 -18.46 0.79 4.38
C ASN A 63 -19.17 1.37 5.61
N THR A 64 -18.60 1.14 6.79
CA THR A 64 -19.11 1.68 8.06
C THR A 64 -19.14 3.22 8.01
N THR A 65 -18.05 3.85 7.57
CA THR A 65 -17.97 5.31 7.43
C THR A 65 -18.97 5.84 6.41
N ALA A 66 -19.16 5.18 5.27
CA ALA A 66 -20.16 5.57 4.28
C ALA A 66 -21.59 5.51 4.86
N ASN A 67 -21.88 4.51 5.68
CA ASN A 67 -23.15 4.41 6.39
C ASN A 67 -23.32 5.55 7.41
N LEU A 68 -22.28 5.86 8.19
CA LEU A 68 -22.29 6.99 9.14
C LEU A 68 -22.51 8.32 8.43
N VAL A 69 -21.80 8.59 7.32
CA VAL A 69 -21.96 9.81 6.51
C VAL A 69 -23.38 9.90 5.95
N THR A 70 -23.96 8.78 5.52
CA THR A 70 -25.35 8.75 5.03
C THR A 70 -26.33 9.11 6.13
N ARG A 71 -26.15 8.57 7.35
CA ARG A 71 -26.98 8.92 8.51
C ARG A 71 -26.83 10.38 8.89
N LEU A 72 -25.61 10.90 8.90
CA LEU A 72 -25.34 12.31 9.17
C LEU A 72 -26.05 13.23 8.16
N ASN A 73 -25.97 12.89 6.86
CA ASN A 73 -26.65 13.67 5.82
C ASN A 73 -28.17 13.66 6.01
N ARG A 74 -28.77 12.50 6.34
CA ARG A 74 -30.20 12.43 6.68
C ARG A 74 -30.55 13.32 7.87
N SER A 75 -29.78 13.23 8.96
CA SER A 75 -30.00 14.10 10.12
C SER A 75 -29.85 15.59 9.78
N TYR A 76 -28.93 15.96 8.88
CA TYR A 76 -28.83 17.33 8.39
C TYR A 76 -30.09 17.77 7.62
N GLN A 77 -30.62 16.91 6.75
CA GLN A 77 -31.86 17.16 6.02
C GLN A 77 -33.06 17.30 6.98
N ASP A 78 -33.18 16.41 7.97
CA ASP A 78 -34.23 16.47 8.98
C ASP A 78 -34.20 17.79 9.76
N ILE A 79 -33.01 18.27 10.12
CA ILE A 79 -32.83 19.56 10.81
C ILE A 79 -33.26 20.72 9.89
N GLN A 80 -32.84 20.71 8.63
CA GLN A 80 -33.22 21.71 7.63
C GLN A 80 -34.75 21.78 7.46
N GLU A 81 -35.41 20.63 7.32
CA GLU A 81 -36.87 20.57 7.21
C GLU A 81 -37.55 21.11 8.48
N HIS A 82 -37.06 20.72 9.66
CA HIS A 82 -37.62 21.20 10.92
C HIS A 82 -37.44 22.71 11.10
N LEU A 83 -36.30 23.28 10.67
CA LEU A 83 -36.09 24.73 10.66
C LEU A 83 -37.02 25.45 9.69
N GLY A 84 -37.28 24.87 8.51
CA GLY A 84 -38.26 25.39 7.57
C GLY A 84 -39.68 25.42 8.15
N GLN A 85 -40.10 24.32 8.80
CA GLN A 85 -41.37 24.23 9.51
C GLN A 85 -41.46 25.26 10.64
N ALA A 86 -40.41 25.35 11.48
CA ALA A 86 -40.34 26.35 12.55
C ALA A 86 -40.40 27.78 12.01
N ALA A 87 -39.76 28.07 10.88
CA ALA A 87 -39.84 29.38 10.22
C ALA A 87 -41.27 29.70 9.75
N VAL A 88 -42.06 28.70 9.32
CA VAL A 88 -43.47 28.91 8.97
C VAL A 88 -44.32 29.18 10.21
N ASP A 89 -44.13 28.40 11.28
CA ASP A 89 -44.98 28.42 12.47
C ASP A 89 -44.67 29.58 13.43
N LEU A 90 -43.40 29.94 13.59
CA LEU A 90 -42.95 30.96 14.55
C LEU A 90 -42.70 32.34 13.90
N ALA A 91 -42.78 32.49 12.58
CA ALA A 91 -42.60 33.80 11.95
C ALA A 91 -43.75 34.76 12.31
N PRO A 92 -43.43 35.98 12.78
CA PRO A 92 -44.44 36.96 13.20
C PRO A 92 -45.25 37.55 12.04
N ASP A 93 -44.70 37.53 10.82
CA ASP A 93 -45.30 38.09 9.62
C ASP A 93 -44.80 37.38 8.34
N ASP A 94 -45.54 37.50 7.24
CA ASP A 94 -45.24 36.82 5.97
C ASP A 94 -43.91 37.25 5.32
N MET A 95 -43.49 38.49 5.54
CA MET A 95 -42.22 39.00 5.01
C MET A 95 -41.03 38.36 5.74
N THR A 96 -41.12 38.24 7.06
CA THR A 96 -40.13 37.56 7.89
C THR A 96 -40.08 36.06 7.58
N ARG A 97 -41.23 35.42 7.36
CA ARG A 97 -41.31 34.03 6.91
C ARG A 97 -40.57 33.80 5.59
N GLN A 98 -40.85 34.61 4.56
CA GLN A 98 -40.18 34.49 3.26
C GLN A 98 -38.67 34.71 3.36
N ARG A 99 -38.21 35.63 4.21
CA ARG A 99 -36.78 35.86 4.43
C ARG A 99 -36.09 34.68 5.12
N LEU A 100 -36.72 34.08 6.13
CA LEU A 100 -36.17 32.91 6.83
C LEU A 100 -36.09 31.69 5.91
N LEU A 101 -37.14 31.45 5.12
CA LEU A 101 -37.15 30.37 4.12
C LEU A 101 -36.11 30.60 3.03
N ALA A 102 -35.96 31.82 2.51
CA ALA A 102 -34.93 32.15 1.53
C ALA A 102 -33.51 31.98 2.08
N ALA A 103 -33.29 32.28 3.37
CA ALA A 103 -31.99 32.07 4.02
C ALA A 103 -31.65 30.58 4.18
N LEU A 104 -32.64 29.74 4.49
CA LEU A 104 -32.48 28.28 4.53
C LEU A 104 -32.17 27.70 3.15
N GLU A 105 -32.88 28.18 2.12
CA GLU A 105 -32.74 27.72 0.73
C GLU A 105 -31.34 28.04 0.16
N GLN A 106 -30.78 29.20 0.51
CA GLN A 106 -29.45 29.62 0.11
C GLN A 106 -28.31 28.77 0.72
N GLU A 107 -28.53 28.17 1.90
CA GLU A 107 -27.57 27.26 2.54
C GLU A 107 -27.71 25.81 2.05
N SER A 108 -28.90 25.45 1.58
CA SER A 108 -29.18 24.13 0.97
C SER A 108 -28.85 24.04 -0.52
N GLU A 109 -28.52 25.14 -1.20
CA GLU A 109 -27.95 25.08 -2.55
C GLU A 109 -26.73 24.17 -2.48
N PRO A 110 -26.79 22.98 -3.13
CA PRO A 110 -25.63 22.13 -3.15
C PRO A 110 -24.55 22.95 -3.83
N LEU A 111 -23.38 23.00 -3.20
CA LEU A 111 -22.09 23.22 -3.80
C LEU A 111 -21.93 22.29 -5.01
N SER A 112 -22.66 22.64 -6.07
CA SER A 112 -22.78 22.02 -7.38
C SER A 112 -21.54 22.35 -8.21
N SER A 113 -20.74 23.29 -7.74
CA SER A 113 -19.29 23.31 -7.91
C SER A 113 -18.62 22.23 -7.05
N ARG A 114 -19.11 21.00 -7.13
CA ARG A 114 -18.25 19.83 -6.96
C ARG A 114 -17.40 19.85 -8.21
N GLU A 115 -16.41 20.73 -8.22
CA GLU A 115 -15.30 20.72 -9.17
C GLU A 115 -14.95 19.26 -9.31
N ARG A 116 -15.22 18.71 -10.49
CA ARG A 116 -14.97 17.31 -10.79
C ARG A 116 -13.55 17.08 -10.30
N ILE A 117 -13.42 16.35 -9.20
CA ILE A 117 -12.13 15.91 -8.72
C ILE A 117 -11.71 14.95 -9.82
N GLU A 118 -10.99 15.48 -10.81
CA GLU A 118 -10.25 14.64 -11.73
C GLU A 118 -9.44 13.70 -10.84
N PRO A 119 -9.38 12.40 -11.15
CA PRO A 119 -8.67 11.45 -10.33
C PRO A 119 -7.23 11.95 -10.16
N VAL A 120 -6.94 12.51 -8.99
CA VAL A 120 -5.61 12.96 -8.55
C VAL A 120 -4.63 11.77 -8.49
N PHE A 121 -5.10 10.56 -8.75
CA PHE A 121 -4.26 9.37 -8.91
C PHE A 121 -3.41 9.39 -10.18
N ASP A 122 -3.83 10.06 -11.27
CA ASP A 122 -3.00 10.16 -12.49
C ASP A 122 -1.92 11.25 -12.38
N THR A 123 -2.03 12.17 -11.41
CA THR A 123 -1.07 13.27 -11.19
C THR A 123 -0.21 13.10 -9.95
N LEU A 124 -0.54 12.17 -9.06
CA LEU A 124 0.33 11.74 -7.96
C LEU A 124 1.38 10.76 -8.49
N GLU A 125 2.45 11.31 -9.08
CA GLU A 125 3.65 10.52 -9.34
C GLU A 125 4.11 9.92 -7.99
N PRO A 126 4.29 8.59 -7.89
CA PRO A 126 4.77 7.96 -6.67
C PRO A 126 6.07 8.64 -6.21
N PRO A 127 6.34 8.74 -4.89
CA PRO A 127 7.58 9.30 -4.41
C PRO A 127 8.76 8.64 -5.14
N ARG A 128 9.57 9.45 -5.81
CA ARG A 128 10.70 8.97 -6.63
C ARG A 128 11.78 8.25 -5.81
N ASP A 129 11.64 8.26 -4.48
CA ASP A 129 12.50 7.60 -3.51
C ASP A 129 12.52 6.06 -3.62
N TYR A 130 11.57 5.46 -4.35
CA TYR A 130 11.52 4.00 -4.56
C TYR A 130 12.01 3.54 -5.94
N ALA A 131 12.42 4.44 -6.84
CA ALA A 131 12.87 4.05 -8.17
C ALA A 131 14.21 3.29 -8.08
N THR A 132 14.22 2.04 -8.57
CA THR A 132 15.45 1.25 -8.67
C THR A 132 16.45 1.98 -9.55
N LYS A 133 17.67 2.16 -9.04
CA LYS A 133 18.72 2.93 -9.69
C LYS A 133 19.13 2.33 -11.04
N SER A 134 19.44 3.17 -12.02
CA SER A 134 20.07 2.76 -13.28
C SER A 134 21.41 2.05 -13.02
N GLU A 135 21.71 1.01 -13.81
CA GLU A 135 22.86 0.11 -13.58
C GLU A 135 24.23 0.83 -13.53
N ASP A 136 24.33 2.03 -14.11
CA ASP A 136 25.59 2.75 -14.33
C ASP A 136 25.85 3.93 -13.37
N GLY A 137 25.02 4.11 -12.33
CA GLY A 137 25.21 5.18 -11.35
C GLY A 137 25.94 4.75 -10.07
N PRO A 138 26.34 5.68 -9.19
CA PRO A 138 26.73 5.39 -7.80
C PRO A 138 25.49 5.28 -6.89
N GLY A 139 25.48 4.33 -5.93
CA GLY A 139 24.29 4.03 -5.09
C GLY A 139 23.87 5.20 -4.21
N MET A 140 22.60 5.31 -3.80
CA MET A 140 22.15 6.38 -2.87
C MET A 140 22.88 6.33 -1.51
N LEU A 141 23.52 5.21 -1.19
CA LEU A 141 24.36 5.02 0.01
C LEU A 141 25.87 5.05 -0.29
N SER A 142 26.28 5.35 -1.51
CA SER A 142 27.70 5.46 -1.85
C SER A 142 28.25 6.82 -1.40
N GLU A 143 29.48 6.84 -0.91
CA GLU A 143 30.15 8.05 -0.39
C GLU A 143 30.38 9.12 -1.47
N GLU A 144 30.31 8.72 -2.73
CA GLU A 144 30.46 9.58 -3.91
C GLU A 144 29.12 10.16 -4.41
N PHE A 145 27.99 9.74 -3.84
CA PHE A 145 26.67 10.22 -4.22
C PHE A 145 26.52 11.72 -3.93
N GLY A 146 26.29 12.52 -4.96
CA GLY A 146 26.14 13.98 -4.86
C GLY A 146 27.44 14.78 -4.84
N VAL A 147 28.61 14.13 -4.91
CA VAL A 147 29.91 14.83 -4.91
C VAL A 147 30.40 15.05 -6.34
N LYS A 148 30.27 16.28 -6.86
CA LYS A 148 30.89 16.65 -8.14
C LYS A 148 32.36 16.98 -7.90
N ARG A 149 33.28 16.12 -8.39
CA ARG A 149 34.71 16.46 -8.45
C ARG A 149 34.88 17.69 -9.34
N LYS A 150 35.54 18.70 -8.77
CA LYS A 150 35.86 19.97 -9.43
C LYS A 150 37.20 19.88 -10.13
#